data_AF-A0A1R2CCU4-F1
#
_entry.id   AF-A0A1R2CCU4-F1
#
_cell.length_a   1.000
_cell.length_b   1.000
_cell.length_c   1.000
_cell.angle_alpha   90.00
_cell.angle_beta   90.00
_cell.angle_gamma   90.00
#
_symmetry.space_group_name_H-M   'P 1'
#
loop_
_entity.id
_entity.type
_entity.pdbx_description
1 polymer ?
#
loop_
_entity_poly.entity_id
_entity_poly.type
_entity_poly.pdbx_seq_one_letter_code
_entity_poly.pdbx_strand_id
1 'polypeptide(L)'
;MEMESQELNHIIAEFKNLFVSRKNQILSQEVLSSISALSTSVSISFDQNIYFTRIYKLLNCTLCQTKSGYFKLNCLHYICKNCFKTKIQPQFFETLKFPQAFECPTCQRFHSLEDFKIIFDKDWIDIENDMKSERIRLNHDFICFKCKNQKSSTYLAKGVCNQHKYCSECVGEMGRNQDWCNDITQEANNISENLQGFCTSCEKTAYYVGDFLTFICQEHLHCYDCLQKAQETGKCQTCCIRINNSDRDKINKVLYSKCSKCNSQFEKIFFVPKKCCKENVCALCQMGSAFKCVRCQQVLEKNAVELIQCFEAESARRGDSRE
;
A
#
# COMPACT_ATOMS: atom_id res chain seq x y z
N MET A 1 49.46 -26.34 -1.55
CA MET A 1 48.07 -26.73 -1.26
C MET A 1 47.27 -26.33 -2.49
N GLU A 2 47.03 -27.27 -3.39
CA GLU A 2 46.36 -27.02 -4.67
C GLU A 2 44.91 -26.65 -4.39
N MET A 3 44.58 -25.38 -4.62
CA MET A 3 43.21 -24.93 -4.65
C MET A 3 42.59 -25.52 -5.92
N GLU A 4 41.69 -26.50 -5.76
CA GLU A 4 41.14 -27.28 -6.86
C GLU A 4 40.55 -26.35 -7.93
N SER A 5 40.79 -26.69 -9.21
CA SER A 5 40.30 -26.02 -10.43
C SER A 5 38.84 -25.51 -10.35
N GLN A 6 38.01 -26.13 -9.51
CA GLN A 6 36.63 -25.72 -9.24
C GLN A 6 36.50 -24.34 -8.57
N GLU A 7 37.38 -23.96 -7.63
CA GLU A 7 37.29 -22.66 -6.96
C GLU A 7 37.66 -21.50 -7.90
N LEU A 8 38.67 -21.70 -8.76
CA LEU A 8 39.03 -20.72 -9.78
C LEU A 8 37.91 -20.56 -10.82
N ASN A 9 37.30 -21.66 -11.24
CA ASN A 9 36.16 -21.62 -12.17
C ASN A 9 34.94 -20.95 -11.54
N HIS A 10 34.69 -21.14 -10.24
CA HIS A 10 33.63 -20.45 -9.50
C HIS A 10 33.89 -18.94 -9.43
N ILE A 11 35.12 -18.51 -9.12
CA ILE A 11 35.49 -17.09 -9.09
C ILE A 11 35.34 -16.47 -10.49
N ILE A 12 35.78 -17.14 -11.56
CA ILE A 12 35.63 -16.66 -12.93
C ILE A 12 34.15 -16.55 -13.32
N ALA A 13 33.31 -17.51 -12.92
CA ALA A 13 31.88 -17.48 -13.18
C ALA A 13 31.18 -16.32 -12.46
N GLU A 14 31.49 -16.11 -11.17
CA GLU A 14 31.00 -14.96 -10.40
C GLU A 14 31.47 -13.63 -11.02
N PHE A 15 32.74 -13.55 -11.42
CA PHE A 15 33.28 -12.38 -12.11
C PHE A 15 32.58 -12.10 -13.45
N LYS A 16 32.31 -13.11 -14.26
CA LYS A 16 31.55 -12.94 -15.51
C LYS A 16 30.13 -12.43 -15.24
N ASN A 17 29.48 -12.90 -14.17
CA ASN A 17 28.17 -12.41 -13.73
C ASN A 17 28.20 -10.95 -13.24
N LEU A 18 29.34 -10.45 -12.71
CA LEU A 18 29.50 -9.05 -12.30
C LEU A 18 29.41 -8.04 -13.45
N PHE A 19 29.69 -8.44 -14.69
CA PHE A 19 29.86 -7.53 -15.84
C PHE A 19 28.77 -7.61 -16.92
N VAL A 20 27.69 -8.37 -16.70
CA VAL A 20 26.57 -8.47 -17.67
C VAL A 20 25.68 -7.22 -17.71
N SER A 21 25.79 -6.31 -16.72
CA SER A 21 25.03 -5.05 -16.72
C SER A 21 25.82 -3.93 -17.41
N ARG A 22 25.30 -3.45 -18.55
CA ARG A 22 25.87 -2.45 -19.48
C ARG A 22 26.22 -1.05 -18.91
N LYS A 23 26.33 -0.84 -17.59
CA LYS A 23 26.40 0.50 -16.98
C LYS A 23 27.73 0.94 -16.33
N ASN A 24 28.80 0.15 -16.36
CA ASN A 24 30.10 0.60 -15.82
C ASN A 24 31.29 0.16 -16.70
N GLN A 25 31.55 0.90 -17.79
CA GLN A 25 32.60 0.57 -18.75
C GLN A 25 34.03 0.81 -18.23
N ILE A 26 34.26 1.76 -17.32
CA ILE A 26 35.63 2.15 -16.91
C ILE A 26 36.23 1.15 -15.90
N LEU A 27 35.47 0.78 -14.85
CA LEU A 27 35.86 -0.29 -13.92
C LEU A 27 35.97 -1.67 -14.59
N SER A 28 35.26 -1.87 -15.71
CA SER A 28 35.35 -3.11 -16.48
C SER A 28 36.68 -3.26 -17.21
N GLN A 29 37.30 -2.17 -17.70
CA GLN A 29 38.55 -2.25 -18.46
C GLN A 29 39.77 -2.53 -17.58
N GLU A 30 39.89 -1.92 -16.40
CA GLU A 30 40.98 -2.22 -15.46
C GLU A 30 40.89 -3.63 -14.87
N VAL A 31 39.68 -4.09 -14.58
CA VAL A 31 39.47 -5.44 -14.05
C VAL A 31 39.67 -6.50 -15.14
N LEU A 32 39.16 -6.26 -16.37
CA LEU A 32 39.40 -7.16 -17.50
C LEU A 32 40.86 -7.18 -17.96
N SER A 33 41.57 -6.05 -17.92
CA SER A 33 43.02 -6.01 -18.21
C SER A 33 43.82 -6.75 -17.13
N SER A 34 43.43 -6.62 -15.86
CA SER A 34 44.02 -7.37 -14.74
C SER A 34 43.77 -8.87 -14.84
N ILE A 35 42.55 -9.30 -15.22
CA ILE A 35 42.20 -10.71 -15.45
C ILE A 35 42.94 -11.27 -16.68
N SER A 36 43.06 -10.48 -17.74
CA SER A 36 43.79 -10.88 -18.95
C SER A 36 45.28 -11.06 -18.65
N ALA A 37 45.88 -10.18 -17.83
CA ALA A 37 47.25 -10.30 -17.36
C ALA A 37 47.47 -11.50 -16.42
N LEU A 38 46.45 -11.87 -15.63
CA LEU A 38 46.46 -13.08 -14.81
C LEU A 38 46.40 -14.37 -15.64
N SER A 39 45.74 -14.35 -16.81
CA SER A 39 45.67 -15.50 -17.72
C SER A 39 46.99 -15.79 -18.45
N THR A 40 47.82 -14.77 -18.67
CA THR A 40 49.13 -14.90 -19.33
C THR A 40 50.28 -15.19 -18.36
N SER A 41 50.05 -15.12 -17.05
CA SER A 41 51.05 -15.34 -16.01
C SER A 41 50.73 -16.56 -15.13
N VAL A 42 50.35 -17.68 -15.77
CA VAL A 42 50.23 -18.98 -15.10
C VAL A 42 51.63 -19.58 -14.90
N SER A 43 52.37 -19.05 -13.93
CA SER A 43 53.56 -19.71 -13.36
C SER A 43 54.02 -19.11 -12.02
N ILE A 44 53.36 -18.07 -11.51
CA ILE A 44 53.68 -17.50 -10.19
C ILE A 44 52.70 -18.06 -9.17
N SER A 45 53.22 -18.57 -8.06
CA SER A 45 52.43 -19.17 -6.98
C SER A 45 51.25 -18.27 -6.59
N PHE A 46 50.04 -18.87 -6.64
CA PHE A 46 48.77 -18.18 -6.43
C PHE A 46 48.71 -17.37 -5.10
N ASP A 47 49.47 -17.79 -4.09
CA ASP A 47 49.53 -17.12 -2.77
C ASP A 47 50.22 -15.75 -2.76
N GLN A 48 51.00 -15.39 -3.78
CA GLN A 48 51.82 -14.16 -3.77
C GLN A 48 51.23 -13.00 -4.58
N ASN A 49 50.10 -13.22 -5.28
CA ASN A 49 49.54 -12.19 -6.14
C ASN A 49 48.66 -11.22 -5.34
N ILE A 50 49.26 -10.08 -4.96
CA ILE A 50 48.62 -8.98 -4.20
C ILE A 50 47.27 -8.56 -4.80
N TYR A 51 47.11 -8.66 -6.13
CA TYR A 51 45.87 -8.34 -6.82
C TYR A 51 44.74 -9.35 -6.53
N PHE A 52 45.06 -10.64 -6.41
CA PHE A 52 44.09 -11.64 -5.97
C PHE A 52 43.66 -11.39 -4.54
N THR A 53 44.58 -11.17 -3.61
CA THR A 53 44.23 -10.85 -2.21
C THR A 53 43.36 -9.60 -2.10
N ARG A 54 43.58 -8.59 -2.96
CA ARG A 54 42.73 -7.39 -3.05
C ARG A 54 41.34 -7.72 -3.59
N ILE A 55 41.25 -8.42 -4.72
CA ILE A 55 39.99 -8.88 -5.31
C ILE A 55 39.19 -9.72 -4.31
N TYR A 56 39.88 -10.61 -3.60
CA TYR A 56 39.28 -11.53 -2.65
C TYR A 56 38.73 -10.80 -1.43
N LYS A 57 39.40 -9.74 -0.96
CA LYS A 57 38.87 -8.83 0.07
C LYS A 57 37.64 -8.04 -0.41
N LEU A 58 37.54 -7.74 -1.70
CA LEU A 58 36.39 -7.01 -2.26
C LEU A 58 35.11 -7.86 -2.27
N LEU A 59 35.20 -9.20 -2.16
CA LEU A 59 34.05 -10.11 -2.11
C LEU A 59 33.62 -10.45 -0.67
N ASN A 60 34.38 -10.01 0.34
CA ASN A 60 34.02 -10.25 1.74
C ASN A 60 32.90 -9.31 2.19
N CYS A 61 32.14 -9.75 3.19
CA CYS A 61 31.21 -8.86 3.88
C CYS A 61 31.95 -7.61 4.38
N THR A 62 31.50 -6.43 3.97
CA THR A 62 32.18 -5.18 4.30
C THR A 62 32.14 -4.87 5.80
N LEU A 63 31.20 -5.46 6.55
CA LEU A 63 31.02 -5.25 7.99
C LEU A 63 31.83 -6.21 8.89
N CYS A 64 32.01 -7.47 8.50
CA CYS A 64 32.70 -8.46 9.34
C CYS A 64 33.87 -9.14 8.65
N GLN A 65 34.10 -8.85 7.37
CA GLN A 65 35.19 -9.40 6.56
C GLN A 65 35.14 -10.94 6.41
N THR A 66 33.98 -11.57 6.66
CA THR A 66 33.78 -13.01 6.48
C THR A 66 33.14 -13.36 5.14
N LYS A 67 33.33 -14.61 4.70
CA LYS A 67 32.94 -15.14 3.38
C LYS A 67 31.56 -15.80 3.32
N SER A 68 30.87 -16.03 4.44
CA SER A 68 29.68 -16.88 4.44
C SER A 68 28.40 -16.09 4.19
N GLY A 69 27.68 -16.47 3.13
CA GLY A 69 26.31 -16.02 2.85
C GLY A 69 26.18 -14.52 2.64
N TYR A 70 26.93 -13.97 1.69
CA TYR A 70 26.91 -12.55 1.34
C TYR A 70 26.08 -12.25 0.09
N PHE A 71 25.53 -11.05 0.06
CA PHE A 71 24.78 -10.52 -1.07
C PHE A 71 25.34 -9.16 -1.50
N LYS A 72 25.15 -8.84 -2.78
CA LYS A 72 25.68 -7.65 -3.43
C LYS A 72 24.65 -6.52 -3.43
N LEU A 73 25.04 -5.36 -2.92
CA LEU A 73 24.26 -4.13 -3.03
C LEU A 73 24.47 -3.46 -4.40
N ASN A 74 23.56 -2.57 -4.80
CA ASN A 74 23.71 -1.76 -6.04
C ASN A 74 24.95 -0.84 -6.01
N CYS A 75 25.47 -0.53 -4.83
CA CYS A 75 26.71 0.22 -4.64
C CYS A 75 27.97 -0.67 -4.74
N LEU A 76 27.80 -1.95 -5.08
CA LEU A 76 28.85 -2.96 -5.23
C LEU A 76 29.52 -3.39 -3.91
N HIS A 77 29.00 -2.98 -2.76
CA HIS A 77 29.41 -3.52 -1.46
C HIS A 77 28.68 -4.83 -1.15
N TYR A 78 29.32 -5.70 -0.38
CA TYR A 78 28.78 -7.00 -0.01
C TYR A 78 28.48 -7.06 1.48
N ILE A 79 27.34 -7.65 1.84
CA ILE A 79 26.93 -7.80 3.25
C ILE A 79 26.53 -9.24 3.49
N CYS A 80 27.04 -9.87 4.56
CA CYS A 80 26.60 -11.20 4.94
C CYS A 80 25.25 -11.17 5.66
N LYS A 81 24.48 -12.26 5.51
CA LYS A 81 23.15 -12.45 6.12
C LYS A 81 23.16 -12.16 7.63
N ASN A 82 24.20 -12.59 8.35
CA ASN A 82 24.32 -12.33 9.78
C ASN A 82 24.50 -10.85 10.11
N CYS A 83 25.42 -10.15 9.43
CA CYS A 83 25.62 -8.72 9.64
C CYS A 83 24.40 -7.91 9.24
N PHE A 84 23.68 -8.32 8.20
CA PHE A 84 22.42 -7.71 7.86
C PHE A 84 21.40 -7.84 8.99
N LYS A 85 21.11 -9.07 9.45
CA LYS A 85 20.15 -9.34 10.52
C LYS A 85 20.47 -8.63 11.83
N THR A 86 21.76 -8.57 12.19
CA THR A 86 22.18 -8.06 13.51
C THR A 86 22.49 -6.58 13.54
N LYS A 87 22.97 -5.99 12.43
CA LYS A 87 23.43 -4.58 12.41
C LYS A 87 22.55 -3.65 11.58
N ILE A 88 21.88 -4.17 10.55
CA ILE A 88 21.17 -3.35 9.56
C ILE A 88 19.66 -3.47 9.74
N GLN A 89 19.14 -4.68 9.84
CA GLN A 89 17.72 -4.94 9.98
C GLN A 89 17.09 -4.21 11.19
N PRO A 90 17.74 -4.12 12.38
CA PRO A 90 17.19 -3.34 13.49
C PRO A 90 17.09 -1.84 13.19
N GLN A 91 18.11 -1.27 12.53
CA GLN A 91 18.12 0.14 12.13
C GLN A 91 17.04 0.43 11.08
N PHE A 92 16.83 -0.52 10.17
CA PHE A 92 15.75 -0.48 9.20
C PHE A 92 14.38 -0.50 9.87
N PHE A 93 14.22 -1.29 10.93
CA PHE A 93 12.99 -1.30 11.74
C PHE A 93 12.77 0.00 12.51
N GLU A 94 13.81 0.60 13.08
CA GLU A 94 13.70 1.87 13.80
C GLU A 94 13.35 3.05 12.86
N THR A 95 13.74 2.96 11.59
CA THR A 95 13.52 4.01 10.57
C THR A 95 12.25 3.83 9.75
N LEU A 96 11.37 2.87 10.09
CA LEU A 96 10.12 2.51 9.39
C LEU A 96 9.08 3.64 9.18
N LYS A 97 9.41 4.89 9.52
CA LYS A 97 8.53 6.05 9.33
C LYS A 97 8.36 6.46 7.87
N PHE A 98 9.41 6.53 7.03
CA PHE A 98 9.36 6.96 5.61
C PHE A 98 10.76 6.85 4.96
N PRO A 99 10.87 6.81 3.61
CA PRO A 99 10.54 5.66 2.76
C PRO A 99 11.45 4.45 3.06
N GLN A 100 11.01 3.26 2.66
CA GLN A 100 11.63 1.96 2.94
C GLN A 100 12.97 1.79 2.20
N ALA A 101 13.97 2.58 2.60
CA ALA A 101 15.29 2.59 2.01
C ALA A 101 16.35 2.29 3.06
N PHE A 102 17.34 1.50 2.68
CA PHE A 102 18.51 1.23 3.51
C PHE A 102 19.71 1.99 3.00
N GLU A 103 20.40 2.65 3.93
CA GLU A 103 21.64 3.31 3.66
C GLU A 103 22.82 2.35 3.80
N CYS A 104 23.60 2.16 2.74
CA CYS A 104 24.80 1.34 2.81
C CYS A 104 25.77 1.89 3.87
N PRO A 105 26.19 1.10 4.87
CA PRO A 105 27.05 1.58 5.97
C PRO A 105 28.46 1.97 5.52
N THR A 106 28.86 1.61 4.30
CA THR A 106 30.18 1.91 3.74
C THR A 106 30.20 3.17 2.91
N CYS A 107 29.20 3.37 2.06
CA CYS A 107 29.19 4.49 1.10
C CYS A 107 27.95 5.37 1.19
N GLN A 108 27.10 5.16 2.19
CA GLN A 108 25.93 6.00 2.49
C GLN A 108 24.91 6.11 1.35
N ARG A 109 24.95 5.17 0.41
CA ARG A 109 24.03 5.15 -0.72
C ARG A 109 22.74 4.45 -0.32
N PHE A 110 21.60 5.06 -0.65
CA PHE A 110 20.28 4.48 -0.39
C PHE A 110 19.94 3.36 -1.38
N HIS A 111 19.34 2.31 -0.84
CA HIS A 111 18.85 1.12 -1.53
C HIS A 111 17.35 0.97 -1.31
N SER A 112 16.59 0.75 -2.38
CA SER A 112 15.13 0.64 -2.36
C SER A 112 14.65 -0.73 -1.89
N LEU A 113 13.38 -0.86 -1.49
CA LEU A 113 12.80 -2.15 -1.07
C LEU A 113 12.86 -3.23 -2.17
N GLU A 114 12.66 -2.85 -3.44
CA GLU A 114 12.84 -3.76 -4.58
C GLU A 114 14.24 -4.38 -4.62
N ASP A 115 15.26 -3.62 -4.22
CA ASP A 115 16.63 -4.14 -4.13
C ASP A 115 16.72 -5.25 -3.06
N PHE A 116 15.98 -5.12 -1.94
CA PHE A 116 15.94 -6.16 -0.91
C PHE A 116 15.24 -7.42 -1.39
N LYS A 117 14.15 -7.32 -2.14
CA LYS A 117 13.45 -8.51 -2.69
C LYS A 117 14.40 -9.35 -3.54
N ILE A 118 15.20 -8.70 -4.38
CA ILE A 118 16.20 -9.38 -5.22
C ILE A 118 17.28 -10.01 -4.36
N ILE A 119 17.73 -9.29 -3.33
CA ILE A 119 18.81 -9.73 -2.45
C ILE A 119 18.41 -10.94 -1.59
N PHE A 120 17.21 -10.92 -1.04
CA PHE A 120 16.78 -11.88 -0.03
C PHE A 120 15.83 -12.95 -0.55
N ASP A 121 15.34 -12.87 -1.79
CA ASP A 121 14.48 -13.82 -2.51
C ASP A 121 13.76 -14.87 -1.61
N LYS A 122 14.47 -15.93 -1.19
CA LYS A 122 13.94 -17.00 -0.31
C LYS A 122 13.57 -16.57 1.11
N ASP A 123 14.34 -15.67 1.72
CA ASP A 123 14.12 -15.13 3.07
C ASP A 123 13.25 -13.85 3.07
N TRP A 124 12.93 -13.28 1.89
CA TRP A 124 12.22 -11.99 1.80
C TRP A 124 10.85 -12.05 2.50
N ILE A 125 10.12 -13.15 2.31
CA ILE A 125 8.79 -13.33 2.91
C ILE A 125 8.86 -13.27 4.44
N ASP A 126 9.85 -13.92 5.04
CA ASP A 126 10.05 -13.92 6.49
C ASP A 126 10.43 -12.53 6.99
N ILE A 127 11.35 -11.85 6.29
CA ILE A 127 11.75 -10.47 6.62
C ILE A 127 10.55 -9.52 6.51
N GLU A 128 9.71 -9.66 5.48
CA GLU A 128 8.53 -8.83 5.29
C GLU A 128 7.50 -9.06 6.41
N ASN A 129 7.34 -10.30 6.87
CA ASN A 129 6.46 -10.63 7.99
C ASN A 129 7.00 -10.10 9.33
N ASP A 130 8.31 -10.18 9.55
CA ASP A 130 8.99 -9.59 10.70
C ASP A 130 8.80 -8.06 10.69
N MET A 131 9.00 -7.41 9.54
CA MET A 131 8.73 -5.97 9.35
C MET A 131 7.29 -5.61 9.71
N LYS A 132 6.31 -6.36 9.20
CA LYS A 132 4.90 -6.13 9.46
C LYS A 132 4.58 -6.25 10.95
N SER A 133 5.10 -7.29 11.60
CA SER A 133 4.90 -7.54 13.03
C SER A 133 5.54 -6.46 13.89
N GLU A 134 6.76 -6.04 13.53
CA GLU A 134 7.51 -5.02 14.24
C GLU A 134 6.85 -3.64 14.12
N ARG A 135 6.31 -3.28 12.94
CA ARG A 135 5.51 -2.06 12.75
C ARG A 135 4.29 -2.01 13.67
N ILE A 136 3.64 -3.14 13.90
CA ILE A 136 2.52 -3.25 14.84
C ILE A 136 3.02 -3.10 16.28
N ARG A 137 4.12 -3.79 16.65
CA ARG A 137 4.73 -3.72 17.98
C ARG A 137 5.13 -2.29 18.36
N LEU A 138 5.67 -1.54 17.39
CA LEU A 138 6.08 -0.14 17.54
C LEU A 138 4.92 0.87 17.39
N ASN A 139 3.67 0.40 17.25
CA ASN A 139 2.48 1.23 17.01
C ASN A 139 2.54 2.13 15.77
N HIS A 140 3.39 1.82 14.79
CA HIS A 140 3.38 2.48 13.48
C HIS A 140 2.23 2.01 12.61
N ASP A 141 1.83 0.76 12.77
CA ASP A 141 0.68 0.15 12.13
C ASP A 141 -0.26 -0.50 13.16
N PHE A 142 -1.45 -0.87 12.70
CA PHE A 142 -2.41 -1.68 13.46
C PHE A 142 -3.21 -2.59 12.51
N ILE A 143 -3.82 -3.62 13.07
CA ILE A 143 -4.79 -4.46 12.34
C ILE A 143 -6.19 -3.91 12.57
N CYS A 144 -6.88 -3.54 11.48
CA CYS A 144 -8.25 -3.04 11.57
C CYS A 144 -9.21 -4.18 11.96
N PHE A 145 -10.06 -3.96 12.96
CA PHE A 145 -11.00 -4.96 13.44
C PHE A 145 -12.04 -5.36 12.38
N LYS A 146 -12.51 -4.41 11.55
CA LYS A 146 -13.54 -4.65 10.53
C LYS A 146 -12.98 -5.37 9.29
N CYS A 147 -11.95 -4.83 8.65
CA CYS A 147 -11.44 -5.38 7.39
C CYS A 147 -10.27 -6.36 7.55
N LYS A 148 -9.75 -6.56 8.78
CA LYS A 148 -8.64 -7.46 9.12
C LYS A 148 -7.30 -7.15 8.42
N ASN A 149 -7.22 -6.04 7.68
CA ASN A 149 -6.01 -5.59 7.03
C ASN A 149 -5.13 -4.78 7.98
N GLN A 150 -3.81 -4.91 7.82
CA GLN A 150 -2.84 -4.01 8.42
C GLN A 150 -2.91 -2.63 7.78
N LYS A 151 -2.89 -1.58 8.60
CA LYS A 151 -2.99 -0.18 8.19
C LYS A 151 -2.02 0.67 8.99
N SER A 152 -1.54 1.76 8.39
CA SER A 152 -0.75 2.75 9.13
C SER A 152 -1.60 3.39 10.23
N SER A 153 -0.99 3.62 11.39
CA SER A 153 -1.59 4.30 12.54
C SER A 153 -2.04 5.74 12.23
N THR A 154 -1.56 6.35 11.14
CA THR A 154 -2.07 7.64 10.65
C THR A 154 -3.55 7.58 10.24
N TYR A 155 -4.03 6.39 9.85
CA TYR A 155 -5.42 6.15 9.46
C TYR A 155 -6.23 5.46 10.57
N LEU A 156 -5.72 5.42 11.80
CA LEU A 156 -6.45 4.92 12.96
C LEU A 156 -7.50 5.95 13.38
N ALA A 157 -8.77 5.55 13.35
CA ALA A 157 -9.85 6.36 13.88
C ALA A 157 -9.93 6.22 15.41
N LYS A 158 -9.48 7.25 16.13
CA LYS A 158 -9.48 7.28 17.59
C LYS A 158 -10.85 7.69 18.14
N GLY A 159 -11.19 7.18 19.32
CA GLY A 159 -12.42 7.55 20.04
C GLY A 159 -13.70 6.93 19.51
N VAL A 160 -13.64 6.13 18.43
CA VAL A 160 -14.83 5.46 17.87
C VAL A 160 -15.23 4.24 18.71
N CYS A 161 -14.29 3.48 19.24
CA CYS A 161 -14.59 2.33 20.10
C CYS A 161 -13.44 2.09 21.07
N ASN A 162 -13.77 1.79 22.33
CA ASN A 162 -12.77 1.53 23.36
C ASN A 162 -12.11 0.15 23.22
N GLN A 163 -12.79 -0.81 22.59
CA GLN A 163 -12.34 -2.20 22.49
C GLN A 163 -11.72 -2.53 21.11
N HIS A 164 -12.07 -1.77 20.08
CA HIS A 164 -11.75 -2.11 18.69
C HIS A 164 -10.98 -0.99 17.99
N LYS A 165 -9.90 -1.36 17.29
CA LYS A 165 -9.15 -0.44 16.42
C LYS A 165 -9.74 -0.48 15.01
N TYR A 166 -10.22 0.66 14.51
CA TYR A 166 -10.78 0.78 13.17
C TYR A 166 -9.97 1.72 12.29
N CYS A 167 -9.84 1.39 11.00
CA CYS A 167 -9.33 2.34 10.02
C CYS A 167 -10.43 3.32 9.59
N SER A 168 -10.03 4.54 9.23
CA SER A 168 -10.94 5.61 8.86
C SER A 168 -11.89 5.23 7.72
N GLU A 169 -11.43 4.44 6.74
CA GLU A 169 -12.27 3.91 5.65
C GLU A 169 -13.40 3.01 6.17
N CYS A 170 -13.10 2.09 7.09
CA CYS A 170 -14.11 1.21 7.70
C CYS A 170 -15.06 1.99 8.61
N VAL A 171 -14.58 3.02 9.31
CA VAL A 171 -15.45 3.93 10.08
C VAL A 171 -16.40 4.67 9.15
N GLY A 172 -15.93 5.15 8.00
CA GLY A 172 -16.78 5.75 6.97
C GLY A 172 -17.85 4.79 6.44
N GLU A 173 -17.47 3.53 6.18
CA GLU A 173 -18.42 2.50 5.74
C GLU A 173 -19.47 2.16 6.80
N MET A 174 -19.05 1.94 8.05
CA MET A 174 -19.95 1.65 9.15
C MET A 174 -20.86 2.83 9.47
N GLY A 175 -20.37 4.07 9.40
CA GLY A 175 -21.18 5.27 9.57
C GLY A 175 -22.30 5.38 8.52
N ARG A 176 -21.99 5.10 7.25
CA ARG A 176 -23.00 5.07 6.17
C ARG A 176 -24.03 3.96 6.33
N ASN A 177 -23.58 2.75 6.71
CA ASN A 177 -24.44 1.57 6.77
C ASN A 177 -25.09 1.36 8.15
N GLN A 178 -24.69 2.15 9.14
CA GLN A 178 -25.01 1.98 10.56
C GLN A 178 -24.72 0.56 11.07
N ASP A 179 -23.59 0.00 10.61
CA ASP A 179 -23.16 -1.36 10.94
C ASP A 179 -22.04 -1.36 11.98
N TRP A 180 -22.38 -0.83 13.15
CA TRP A 180 -21.48 -0.67 14.29
C TRP A 180 -21.45 -1.91 15.18
N CYS A 181 -20.37 -2.06 15.96
CA CYS A 181 -20.38 -2.99 17.08
C CYS A 181 -21.29 -2.47 18.21
N ASN A 182 -21.78 -3.37 19.07
CA ASN A 182 -22.74 -3.02 20.13
C ASN A 182 -22.18 -2.02 21.17
N ASP A 183 -20.87 -1.89 21.28
CA ASP A 183 -20.21 -1.04 22.29
C ASP A 183 -19.97 0.41 21.84
N ILE A 184 -20.65 0.88 20.78
CA ILE A 184 -20.47 2.24 20.26
C ILE A 184 -21.33 3.26 21.00
N THR A 185 -20.70 4.38 21.39
CA THR A 185 -21.36 5.50 22.06
C THR A 185 -21.94 6.49 21.05
N GLN A 186 -22.86 7.34 21.48
CA GLN A 186 -23.36 8.45 20.65
C GLN A 186 -22.23 9.40 20.21
N GLU A 187 -21.21 9.56 21.05
CA GLU A 187 -20.01 10.35 20.73
C GLU A 187 -19.20 9.73 19.58
N ALA A 188 -19.13 8.40 19.50
CA ALA A 188 -18.50 7.71 18.37
C ALA A 188 -19.23 7.94 17.03
N ASN A 189 -20.56 8.07 17.05
CA ASN A 189 -21.32 8.47 15.85
C ASN A 189 -20.90 9.86 15.39
N ASN A 190 -20.83 10.84 16.29
CA ASN A 190 -20.41 12.20 15.97
C ASN A 190 -18.96 12.23 15.43
N ILE A 191 -18.04 11.46 16.02
CA ILE A 191 -16.66 11.34 15.54
C ILE A 191 -16.65 10.79 14.11
N SER A 192 -17.46 9.76 13.83
CA SER A 192 -17.51 9.13 12.51
C SER A 192 -17.99 10.07 11.41
N GLU A 193 -19.03 10.87 11.69
CA GLU A 193 -19.61 11.82 10.74
C GLU A 193 -18.63 12.96 10.40
N ASN A 194 -17.80 13.33 11.36
CA ASN A 194 -16.81 14.40 11.22
C ASN A 194 -15.40 13.90 10.89
N LEU A 195 -15.22 12.61 10.63
CA LEU A 195 -13.90 12.07 10.31
C LEU A 195 -13.49 12.51 8.91
N GLN A 196 -12.43 13.33 8.85
CA GLN A 196 -11.90 13.92 7.62
C GLN A 196 -10.62 13.24 7.17
N GLY A 197 -10.35 13.35 5.86
CA GLY A 197 -9.06 13.06 5.25
C GLY A 197 -8.83 13.98 4.06
N PHE A 198 -7.72 13.76 3.35
CA PHE A 198 -7.32 14.58 2.22
C PHE A 198 -7.38 13.77 0.93
N CYS A 199 -8.19 14.22 -0.04
CA CYS A 199 -8.23 13.59 -1.35
C CYS A 199 -6.92 13.88 -2.09
N THR A 200 -6.17 12.83 -2.40
CA THR A 200 -4.86 12.94 -3.07
C THR A 200 -4.92 13.47 -4.49
N SER A 201 -6.10 13.40 -5.15
CA SER A 201 -6.25 13.83 -6.53
C SER A 201 -6.71 15.28 -6.66
N CYS A 202 -7.73 15.69 -5.90
CA CYS A 202 -8.27 17.04 -5.99
C CYS A 202 -7.77 17.97 -4.89
N GLU A 203 -6.94 17.47 -3.98
CA GLU A 203 -6.29 18.23 -2.91
C GLU A 203 -7.28 18.94 -1.97
N LYS A 204 -8.49 18.39 -1.86
CA LYS A 204 -9.53 18.90 -0.95
C LYS A 204 -9.65 18.02 0.28
N THR A 205 -9.88 18.66 1.42
CA THR A 205 -10.39 17.98 2.61
C THR A 205 -11.77 17.41 2.30
N ALA A 206 -11.94 16.14 2.65
CA ALA A 206 -13.14 15.37 2.37
C ALA A 206 -13.50 14.50 3.59
N TYR A 207 -14.76 14.17 3.74
CA TYR A 207 -15.27 13.35 4.83
C TYR A 207 -15.32 11.88 4.44
N TYR A 208 -14.90 11.01 5.35
CA TYR A 208 -14.96 9.56 5.13
C TYR A 208 -16.39 9.06 4.96
N VAL A 209 -17.36 9.62 5.69
CA VAL A 209 -18.78 9.27 5.57
C VAL A 209 -19.42 9.99 4.38
N GLY A 210 -19.40 11.32 4.37
CA GLY A 210 -20.13 12.16 3.41
C GLY A 210 -19.57 12.14 1.99
N ASP A 211 -18.25 12.21 1.84
CA ASP A 211 -17.60 12.29 0.52
C ASP A 211 -17.03 10.94 0.06
N PHE A 212 -17.43 9.84 0.71
CA PHE A 212 -17.06 8.47 0.34
C PHE A 212 -15.54 8.22 0.25
N LEU A 213 -14.76 8.96 1.02
CA LEU A 213 -13.30 8.96 0.94
C LEU A 213 -12.71 7.54 1.11
N THR A 214 -12.03 7.05 0.07
CA THR A 214 -11.64 5.64 -0.09
C THR A 214 -10.26 5.51 -0.70
N PHE A 215 -9.50 4.49 -0.29
CA PHE A 215 -8.20 4.17 -0.90
C PHE A 215 -8.34 3.36 -2.19
N ILE A 216 -7.60 3.73 -3.23
CA ILE A 216 -7.35 2.94 -4.43
C ILE A 216 -5.86 2.94 -4.74
N CYS A 217 -5.37 1.94 -5.49
CA CYS A 217 -3.95 1.83 -5.84
C CYS A 217 -3.02 1.85 -4.61
N GLN A 218 -3.46 1.19 -3.54
CA GLN A 218 -2.80 1.01 -2.24
C GLN A 218 -2.61 2.28 -1.37
N GLU A 219 -2.34 3.44 -1.97
CA GLU A 219 -1.97 4.65 -1.21
C GLU A 219 -2.77 5.90 -1.57
N HIS A 220 -3.43 5.95 -2.73
CA HIS A 220 -4.16 7.15 -3.14
C HIS A 220 -5.56 7.16 -2.55
N LEU A 221 -5.84 8.21 -1.80
CA LEU A 221 -7.15 8.46 -1.21
C LEU A 221 -7.97 9.34 -2.15
N HIS A 222 -9.17 8.90 -2.53
CA HIS A 222 -10.04 9.57 -3.49
C HIS A 222 -11.42 9.84 -2.87
N CYS A 223 -11.93 11.08 -3.03
CA CYS A 223 -13.31 11.42 -2.74
C CYS A 223 -14.26 10.90 -3.83
N TYR A 224 -15.56 10.99 -3.58
CA TYR A 224 -16.64 10.57 -4.48
C TYR A 224 -16.40 10.99 -5.95
N ASP A 225 -16.23 12.29 -6.20
CA ASP A 225 -16.04 12.81 -7.57
C ASP A 225 -14.79 12.23 -8.25
N CYS A 226 -13.71 12.05 -7.48
CA CYS A 226 -12.45 11.51 -7.99
C CYS A 226 -12.54 10.00 -8.23
N LEU A 227 -13.36 9.28 -7.46
CA LEU A 227 -13.66 7.87 -7.68
C LEU A 227 -14.53 7.69 -8.94
N GLN A 228 -15.50 8.57 -9.16
CA GLN A 228 -16.35 8.54 -10.36
C GLN A 228 -15.51 8.75 -11.62
N LYS A 229 -14.66 9.78 -11.65
CA LYS A 229 -13.71 10.00 -12.77
C LYS A 229 -12.76 8.82 -12.95
N ALA A 230 -12.29 8.23 -11.86
CA ALA A 230 -11.45 7.04 -11.90
C ALA A 230 -12.16 5.84 -12.53
N GLN A 231 -13.44 5.66 -12.27
CA GLN A 231 -14.25 4.61 -12.87
C GLN A 231 -14.49 4.84 -14.36
N GLU A 232 -14.85 6.06 -14.75
CA GLU A 232 -15.10 6.45 -16.14
C GLU A 232 -13.85 6.29 -17.01
N THR A 233 -12.69 6.73 -16.51
CA THR A 233 -11.42 6.67 -17.23
C THR A 233 -10.70 5.32 -17.10
N GLY A 234 -11.07 4.52 -16.10
CA GLY A 234 -10.38 3.28 -15.73
C GLY A 234 -8.97 3.50 -15.16
N LYS A 235 -8.61 4.72 -14.75
CA LYS A 235 -7.28 5.11 -14.27
C LYS A 235 -7.37 5.89 -12.96
N CYS A 236 -6.40 5.71 -12.08
CA CYS A 236 -6.26 6.53 -10.89
C CYS A 236 -6.03 7.99 -11.30
N GLN A 237 -6.79 8.91 -10.70
CA GLN A 237 -6.69 10.35 -11.02
C GLN A 237 -5.45 11.03 -10.44
N THR A 238 -4.66 10.34 -9.61
CA THR A 238 -3.42 10.85 -9.02
C THR A 238 -2.20 10.33 -9.78
N CYS A 239 -2.03 9.00 -9.87
CA CYS A 239 -0.85 8.40 -10.52
C CYS A 239 -1.06 8.01 -11.99
N CYS A 240 -2.26 8.20 -12.55
CA CYS A 240 -2.61 7.84 -13.93
C CYS A 240 -2.44 6.35 -14.31
N ILE A 241 -2.12 5.49 -13.35
CA ILE A 241 -2.01 4.04 -13.53
C ILE A 241 -3.41 3.44 -13.68
N ARG A 242 -3.53 2.40 -14.51
CA ARG A 242 -4.75 1.64 -14.71
C ARG A 242 -5.20 0.99 -13.40
N ILE A 243 -6.48 1.16 -13.07
CA ILE A 243 -7.08 0.57 -11.88
C ILE A 243 -7.29 -0.93 -12.10
N ASN A 244 -6.81 -1.74 -11.16
CA ASN A 244 -6.97 -3.19 -11.20
C ASN A 244 -8.44 -3.60 -10.87
N ASN A 245 -8.77 -4.88 -11.05
CA ASN A 245 -10.14 -5.36 -10.83
C ASN A 245 -10.58 -5.24 -9.36
N SER A 246 -9.68 -5.47 -8.40
CA SER A 246 -9.99 -5.36 -6.97
C SER A 246 -10.38 -3.94 -6.58
N ASP A 247 -9.62 -2.94 -7.02
CA ASP A 247 -9.91 -1.54 -6.80
C ASP A 247 -11.17 -1.10 -7.57
N ARG A 248 -11.42 -1.64 -8.77
CA ARG A 248 -12.65 -1.38 -9.52
C ARG A 248 -13.89 -1.90 -8.78
N ASP A 249 -13.83 -3.12 -8.25
CA ASP A 249 -14.91 -3.69 -7.44
C ASP A 249 -15.11 -2.89 -6.16
N LYS A 250 -14.02 -2.40 -5.56
CA LYS A 250 -14.07 -1.50 -4.41
C LYS A 250 -14.77 -0.18 -4.74
N ILE A 251 -14.39 0.48 -5.84
CA ILE A 251 -15.04 1.71 -6.33
C ILE A 251 -16.53 1.45 -6.55
N ASN A 252 -16.88 0.36 -7.25
CA ASN A 252 -18.27 -0.02 -7.49
C ASN A 252 -19.08 -0.18 -6.20
N LYS A 253 -18.51 -0.88 -5.20
CA LYS A 253 -19.15 -1.07 -3.88
C LYS A 253 -19.28 0.23 -3.09
N VAL A 254 -18.36 1.18 -3.28
CA VAL A 254 -18.39 2.47 -2.59
C VAL A 254 -19.43 3.38 -3.22
N LEU A 255 -19.44 3.49 -4.55
CA LEU A 255 -20.28 4.44 -5.27
C LEU A 255 -21.71 3.95 -5.50
N TYR A 256 -21.95 2.63 -5.63
CA TYR A 256 -23.26 2.09 -5.99
C TYR A 256 -23.83 1.12 -4.96
N SER A 257 -25.15 0.98 -4.97
CA SER A 257 -25.89 -0.03 -4.22
C SER A 257 -27.13 -0.47 -5.00
N LYS A 258 -27.74 -1.58 -4.60
CA LYS A 258 -29.01 -2.05 -5.16
C LYS A 258 -30.17 -1.62 -4.26
N CYS A 259 -31.21 -1.08 -4.87
CA CYS A 259 -32.45 -0.77 -4.16
C CYS A 259 -33.19 -2.07 -3.84
N SER A 260 -33.53 -2.29 -2.57
CA SER A 260 -34.22 -3.51 -2.19
C SER A 260 -35.65 -3.60 -2.73
N LYS A 261 -36.28 -2.47 -3.10
CA LYS A 261 -37.66 -2.42 -3.61
C LYS A 261 -37.76 -2.70 -5.10
N CYS A 262 -36.94 -2.05 -5.92
CA CYS A 262 -36.97 -2.22 -7.39
C CYS A 262 -35.82 -3.06 -7.96
N ASN A 263 -34.91 -3.56 -7.11
CA ASN A 263 -33.70 -4.32 -7.47
C ASN A 263 -32.74 -3.64 -8.47
N SER A 264 -33.00 -2.39 -8.84
CA SER A 264 -32.14 -1.61 -9.73
C SER A 264 -30.92 -1.06 -8.98
N GLN A 265 -29.81 -0.93 -9.69
CA GLN A 265 -28.57 -0.38 -9.15
C GLN A 265 -28.54 1.14 -9.36
N PHE A 266 -28.23 1.87 -8.30
CA PHE A 266 -28.10 3.32 -8.31
C PHE A 266 -26.84 3.74 -7.56
N GLU A 267 -26.39 4.97 -7.80
CA GLU A 267 -25.37 5.60 -6.96
C GLU A 267 -25.90 5.77 -5.54
N LYS A 268 -25.03 5.61 -4.54
CA LYS A 268 -25.41 5.67 -3.12
C LYS A 268 -25.96 7.02 -2.69
N ILE A 269 -25.59 8.09 -3.39
CA ILE A 269 -26.14 9.44 -3.18
C ILE A 269 -27.65 9.50 -3.45
N PHE A 270 -28.20 8.55 -4.21
CA PHE A 270 -29.63 8.46 -4.51
C PHE A 270 -30.40 7.60 -3.51
N PHE A 271 -29.75 7.10 -2.46
CA PHE A 271 -30.41 6.31 -1.43
C PHE A 271 -30.83 7.19 -0.25
N VAL A 272 -32.00 6.88 0.30
CA VAL A 272 -32.61 7.66 1.37
C VAL A 272 -31.87 7.37 2.68
N PRO A 273 -31.20 8.37 3.29
CA PRO A 273 -30.50 8.17 4.56
C PRO A 273 -31.53 7.95 5.67
N LYS A 274 -31.54 6.78 6.30
CA LYS A 274 -32.54 6.46 7.32
C LYS A 274 -31.99 5.53 8.39
N LYS A 275 -32.46 5.72 9.63
CA LYS A 275 -32.07 4.90 10.80
C LYS A 275 -33.07 3.80 11.14
N CYS A 276 -34.21 3.80 10.46
CA CYS A 276 -35.38 3.00 10.84
C CYS A 276 -35.28 1.50 10.48
N CYS A 277 -34.50 1.15 9.47
CA CYS A 277 -34.31 -0.23 9.00
C CYS A 277 -33.05 -0.31 8.13
N LYS A 278 -32.42 -1.48 8.04
CA LYS A 278 -31.20 -1.70 7.24
C LYS A 278 -31.44 -1.79 5.72
N GLU A 279 -32.68 -1.65 5.28
CA GLU A 279 -33.09 -1.79 3.88
C GLU A 279 -32.74 -0.56 3.04
N ASN A 280 -31.83 -0.71 2.08
CA ASN A 280 -31.46 0.35 1.14
C ASN A 280 -32.57 0.63 0.13
N VAL A 281 -33.20 1.81 0.21
CA VAL A 281 -34.26 2.23 -0.71
C VAL A 281 -33.83 3.50 -1.44
N CYS A 282 -33.91 3.51 -2.76
CA CYS A 282 -33.62 4.70 -3.56
C CYS A 282 -34.72 5.75 -3.40
N ALA A 283 -34.37 7.03 -3.58
CA ALA A 283 -35.27 8.16 -3.46
C ALA A 283 -36.53 7.99 -4.33
N LEU A 284 -36.36 7.54 -5.59
CA LEU A 284 -37.46 7.26 -6.51
C LEU A 284 -38.49 6.28 -5.94
N CYS A 285 -38.03 5.21 -5.30
CA CYS A 285 -38.90 4.21 -4.69
C CYS A 285 -39.58 4.68 -3.39
N GLN A 286 -39.09 5.78 -2.83
CA GLN A 286 -39.50 6.38 -1.57
C GLN A 286 -40.46 7.57 -1.76
N MET A 287 -40.51 8.17 -2.95
CA MET A 287 -41.43 9.25 -3.31
C MET A 287 -42.90 8.89 -3.01
N GLY A 288 -43.71 9.90 -2.63
CA GLY A 288 -45.13 9.72 -2.36
C GLY A 288 -45.49 8.98 -1.07
N SER A 289 -44.52 8.67 -0.21
CA SER A 289 -44.73 7.90 1.03
C SER A 289 -45.14 8.73 2.26
N ALA A 290 -45.58 9.98 2.06
CA ALA A 290 -45.84 10.94 3.14
C ALA A 290 -44.69 11.04 4.15
N PHE A 291 -43.45 11.05 3.67
CA PHE A 291 -42.22 11.14 4.47
C PHE A 291 -42.04 10.00 5.49
N LYS A 292 -42.69 8.86 5.27
CA LYS A 292 -42.48 7.62 6.03
C LYS A 292 -41.72 6.60 5.21
N CYS A 293 -40.80 5.85 5.81
CA CYS A 293 -40.06 4.79 5.15
C CYS A 293 -41.02 3.77 4.50
N VAL A 294 -40.89 3.52 3.19
CA VAL A 294 -41.78 2.58 2.47
C VAL A 294 -41.66 1.12 2.96
N ARG A 295 -40.64 0.80 3.76
CA ARG A 295 -40.42 -0.55 4.31
C ARG A 295 -41.00 -0.76 5.69
N CYS A 296 -40.80 0.18 6.61
CA CYS A 296 -41.20 0.01 8.01
C CYS A 296 -42.13 1.11 8.54
N GLN A 297 -42.56 2.05 7.70
CA GLN A 297 -43.52 3.12 8.00
C GLN A 297 -43.08 4.13 9.08
N GLN A 298 -41.83 4.05 9.58
CA GLN A 298 -41.28 5.06 10.48
C GLN A 298 -41.05 6.38 9.73
N VAL A 299 -41.24 7.49 10.46
CA VAL A 299 -41.01 8.85 9.95
C VAL A 299 -39.54 9.02 9.57
N LEU A 300 -39.29 9.61 8.41
CA LEU A 300 -37.94 9.89 7.92
C LEU A 300 -37.38 11.18 8.52
N GLU A 301 -36.06 11.21 8.69
CA GLU A 301 -35.34 12.39 9.15
C GLU A 301 -35.32 13.48 8.07
N LYS A 302 -35.08 14.73 8.48
CA LYS A 302 -35.09 15.93 7.62
C LYS A 302 -34.26 15.75 6.34
N ASN A 303 -33.03 15.24 6.45
CA ASN A 303 -32.13 15.08 5.31
C ASN A 303 -32.67 14.07 4.28
N ALA A 304 -33.38 13.03 4.74
CA ALA A 304 -34.05 12.08 3.85
C ALA A 304 -35.24 12.72 3.14
N VAL A 305 -36.01 13.54 3.86
CA VAL A 305 -37.13 14.30 3.31
C VAL A 305 -36.65 15.28 2.23
N GLU A 306 -35.60 16.05 2.51
CA GLU A 306 -35.00 16.99 1.56
C GLU A 306 -34.54 16.29 0.28
N LEU A 307 -33.87 15.13 0.39
CA LEU A 307 -33.48 14.34 -0.78
C LEU A 307 -34.68 13.92 -1.62
N ILE A 308 -35.75 13.41 -0.98
CA ILE A 308 -36.97 12.98 -1.69
C ILE A 308 -37.62 14.17 -2.40
N GLN A 309 -37.71 15.32 -1.73
CA GLN A 309 -38.29 16.54 -2.29
C GLN A 309 -37.51 17.07 -3.50
N CYS A 310 -36.17 17.02 -3.45
CA CYS A 310 -35.33 17.35 -4.61
C CYS A 310 -35.66 16.47 -5.82
N PHE A 311 -35.89 15.17 -5.60
CA PHE A 311 -36.30 14.23 -6.64
C PHE A 311 -37.71 14.46 -7.16
N GLU A 312 -38.66 14.79 -6.28
CA GLU A 312 -40.04 15.15 -6.65
C GLU A 312 -40.07 16.42 -7.52
N ALA A 313 -39.33 17.46 -7.13
CA ALA A 313 -39.22 18.70 -7.88
C ALA A 313 -38.56 18.53 -9.26
N GLU A 314 -37.53 17.67 -9.35
CA GLU A 314 -36.88 17.35 -10.63
C GLU A 314 -37.78 16.52 -11.55
N SER A 315 -38.54 15.58 -10.98
CA SER A 315 -39.48 14.75 -11.74
C SER A 315 -40.64 15.58 -12.31
N ALA A 316 -41.17 16.53 -11.52
CA ALA A 316 -42.21 17.45 -11.98
C ALA A 316 -41.74 18.31 -13.16
N ARG A 317 -40.54 18.90 -13.08
CA ARG A 317 -39.94 19.70 -14.17
C ARG A 317 -39.77 18.93 -15.48
N ARG A 318 -39.53 17.62 -15.41
CA ARG A 318 -39.41 16.74 -16.59
C ARG A 318 -40.76 16.25 -17.14
N GLY A 319 -41.80 16.24 -16.32
CA GLY A 319 -43.18 15.98 -16.75
C GLY A 319 -43.72 17.09 -17.62
N ASP A 320 -43.50 18.35 -17.21
CA ASP A 320 -43.98 19.55 -17.90
C ASP A 320 -43.26 19.85 -19.23
N SER A 321 -42.15 19.17 -19.53
CA SER A 321 -41.38 19.34 -20.77
C SER A 321 -41.70 18.30 -21.85
N ARG A 322 -42.71 17.46 -21.61
CA ARG A 322 -43.21 16.44 -22.56
C ARG A 322 -44.63 16.72 -23.08
N GLU A 323 -45.18 17.88 -22.78
CA GLU A 323 -46.38 18.45 -23.42
C GLU A 323 -46.02 19.46 -24.51
#